data_AF-A0A6P7GLM1-F1
#
_entry.id   AF-A0A6P7GLM1-F1
#
_cell.length_a   1.000
_cell.length_b   1.000
_cell.length_c   1.000
_cell.angle_alpha   90.00
_cell.angle_beta   90.00
_cell.angle_gamma   90.00
#
_symmetry.space_group_name_H-M   'P 1'
#
loop_
_entity.id
_entity.type
_entity.pdbx_description
1 polymer ?
#
loop_
_entity_poly.entity_id
_entity_poly.type
_entity_poly.pdbx_seq_one_letter_code
_entity_poly.pdbx_strand_id
1 'polypeptide(L)'
;MSHRFGEDCSILYTDTDSLIYLITRDPYEVMREDCYQYFDTSDYPLDNIQKIPLVNKKVIGLMKDENNGKIMSDFVGLRSKLYATRLNTTNNEVHQLWEKYQKEEYDEDEIKEIIMNHDVTKKAKGVKKSVIKNKITFEDYVECLETNKHKITSQNLIRSEKHKVFTIKQEKLSLSCEDDKRYLIPGTFDTFAWGHFSIPHDHEAMDID
;
A
#
# COMPACT_ATOMS: atom_id res chain seq x y z
N MET A 1 4.03 19.93 -3.47
CA MET A 1 5.08 18.98 -3.05
C MET A 1 6.26 18.96 -4.01
N SER A 2 6.19 18.41 -5.24
CA SER A 2 7.37 18.28 -6.12
C SER A 2 8.19 19.57 -6.31
N HIS A 3 7.55 20.73 -6.54
CA HIS A 3 8.26 22.03 -6.63
C HIS A 3 9.01 22.42 -5.34
N ARG A 4 8.51 22.04 -4.16
CA ARG A 4 9.11 22.37 -2.85
C ARG A 4 10.32 21.48 -2.54
N PHE A 5 10.29 20.22 -2.98
CA PHE A 5 11.31 19.22 -2.65
C PHE A 5 12.31 18.98 -3.79
N GLY A 6 11.97 19.32 -5.04
CA GLY A 6 12.85 19.11 -6.18
C GLY A 6 13.24 17.63 -6.33
N GLU A 7 14.54 17.36 -6.36
CA GLU A 7 15.11 16.01 -6.50
C GLU A 7 14.92 15.13 -5.24
N ASP A 8 14.60 15.73 -4.08
CA ASP A 8 14.33 15.00 -2.84
C ASP A 8 12.94 14.35 -2.79
N CYS A 9 12.22 14.32 -3.92
CA CYS A 9 10.86 13.80 -4.01
C CYS A 9 10.68 13.01 -5.31
N SER A 10 10.31 11.72 -5.18
CA SER A 10 10.00 10.84 -6.31
C SER A 10 8.62 10.21 -6.11
N ILE A 11 7.82 10.13 -7.18
CA ILE A 11 6.50 9.50 -7.13
C ILE A 11 6.65 7.99 -7.30
N LEU A 12 6.16 7.21 -6.33
CA LEU A 12 6.23 5.74 -6.36
C LEU A 12 4.94 5.12 -6.91
N TYR A 13 3.79 5.75 -6.62
CA TYR A 13 2.50 5.18 -6.99
C TYR A 13 1.43 6.26 -7.11
N THR A 14 0.46 6.04 -7.99
CA THR A 14 -0.76 6.86 -8.14
C THR A 14 -1.98 5.97 -8.37
N ASP A 15 -3.08 6.29 -7.71
CA ASP A 15 -4.43 5.87 -8.08
C ASP A 15 -5.31 7.12 -8.23
N THR A 16 -6.55 6.93 -8.66
CA THR A 16 -7.59 7.94 -8.95
C THR A 16 -7.44 9.27 -8.21
N ASP A 17 -7.34 9.24 -6.87
CA ASP A 17 -7.31 10.38 -5.96
C ASP A 17 -6.24 10.24 -4.87
N SER A 18 -5.26 9.34 -5.05
CA SER A 18 -4.20 9.09 -4.07
C SER A 18 -2.86 8.86 -4.76
N LEU A 19 -1.79 9.16 -4.03
CA LEU A 19 -0.43 9.01 -4.52
C LEU A 19 0.53 8.77 -3.36
N ILE A 20 1.64 8.11 -3.65
CA ILE A 20 2.70 7.80 -2.67
C ILE A 20 3.98 8.45 -3.19
N TYR A 21 4.61 9.26 -2.34
CA TYR A 21 5.91 9.87 -2.60
C TYR A 21 6.99 9.19 -1.75
N LEU A 22 8.15 8.98 -2.35
CA LEU A 22 9.42 8.84 -1.63
C LEU A 22 9.98 10.24 -1.41
N ILE A 23 10.20 10.62 -0.15
CA ILE A 23 10.76 11.92 0.22
C ILE A 23 11.96 11.68 1.14
N THR A 24 13.11 12.28 0.82
CA THR A 24 14.39 12.05 1.53
C THR A 24 14.63 13.00 2.71
N ARG A 25 13.84 14.07 2.84
CA ARG A 25 13.86 15.03 3.94
C ARG A 25 12.53 15.03 4.70
N ASP A 26 12.44 15.73 5.84
CA ASP A 26 11.19 15.80 6.61
C ASP A 26 10.05 16.41 5.78
N PRO A 27 9.01 15.63 5.40
CA PRO A 27 7.90 16.15 4.62
C PRO A 27 7.00 17.08 5.44
N TYR A 28 6.97 16.92 6.77
CA TYR A 28 6.04 17.63 7.63
C TYR A 28 6.43 19.08 7.88
N GLU A 29 7.71 19.44 7.68
CA GLU A 29 8.14 20.85 7.64
C GLU A 29 7.35 21.65 6.61
N VAL A 30 7.33 21.17 5.37
CA VAL A 30 6.60 21.82 4.28
C VAL A 30 5.09 21.71 4.48
N MET A 31 4.61 20.55 4.94
CA MET A 31 3.16 20.37 5.16
C MET A 31 2.61 21.30 6.23
N ARG A 32 3.37 21.64 7.29
CA ARG A 32 2.93 22.62 8.30
C ARG A 32 2.70 24.01 7.71
N GLU A 33 3.48 24.41 6.71
CA GLU A 33 3.31 25.69 6.02
C GLU A 33 2.15 25.62 5.03
N ASP A 34 2.07 24.54 4.26
CA ASP A 34 1.14 24.36 3.15
C ASP A 34 -0.25 23.87 3.60
N CYS A 35 -0.42 23.42 4.85
CA CYS A 35 -1.65 22.78 5.32
C CYS A 35 -2.89 23.64 5.17
N TYR A 36 -2.78 24.95 5.35
CA TYR A 36 -3.91 25.87 5.25
C TYR A 36 -4.50 25.95 3.84
N GLN A 37 -3.71 25.71 2.81
CA GLN A 37 -4.13 25.90 1.41
C GLN A 37 -4.39 24.57 0.68
N TYR A 38 -3.61 23.53 0.98
CA TYR A 38 -3.57 22.32 0.14
C TYR A 38 -4.00 21.04 0.84
N PHE A 39 -4.07 21.03 2.18
CA PHE A 39 -4.32 19.81 2.93
C PHE A 39 -5.53 19.90 3.85
N ASP A 40 -6.28 18.79 3.95
CA ASP A 40 -7.16 18.49 5.08
C ASP A 40 -6.35 17.72 6.12
N THR A 41 -6.08 18.38 7.24
CA THR A 41 -5.33 17.83 8.38
C THR A 41 -6.21 17.71 9.63
N SER A 42 -7.53 17.83 9.46
CA SER A 42 -8.48 17.87 10.57
C SER A 42 -8.62 16.54 11.32
N ASP A 43 -8.19 15.43 10.71
CA ASP A 43 -8.23 14.08 11.27
C ASP A 43 -6.95 13.71 12.07
N TYR A 44 -5.96 14.61 12.15
CA TYR A 44 -4.76 14.39 12.96
C TYR A 44 -5.09 14.39 14.47
N PRO A 45 -4.33 13.65 15.30
CA PRO A 45 -4.41 13.76 16.76
C PRO A 45 -4.10 15.19 17.25
N LEU A 46 -4.76 15.62 18.34
CA LEU A 46 -4.52 16.95 18.95
C LEU A 46 -3.07 17.11 19.43
N ASP A 47 -2.47 16.01 19.89
CA ASP A 47 -1.11 15.90 20.41
C ASP A 47 -0.15 15.25 19.39
N ASN A 48 -0.40 15.43 18.10
CA ASN A 48 0.43 14.83 17.06
C ASN A 48 1.89 15.32 17.12
N ILE A 49 2.82 14.36 17.02
CA ILE A 49 4.27 14.59 17.14
C ILE A 49 4.79 15.59 16.09
N GLN A 50 4.18 15.58 14.90
CA GLN A 50 4.55 16.43 13.77
C GLN A 50 4.12 17.89 13.93
N LYS A 51 3.35 18.23 14.99
CA LYS A 51 2.82 19.56 15.28
C LYS A 51 2.06 20.18 14.10
N ILE A 52 1.32 19.35 13.38
CA ILE A 52 0.48 19.75 12.26
C ILE A 52 -0.78 20.43 12.81
N PRO A 53 -1.10 21.66 12.37
CA PRO A 53 -2.36 22.32 12.71
C PRO A 53 -3.56 21.52 12.20
N LEU A 54 -4.65 21.47 12.97
CA LEU A 54 -5.89 20.80 12.58
C LEU A 54 -6.79 21.76 11.79
N VAL A 55 -6.80 21.66 10.46
CA VAL A 55 -7.53 22.59 9.59
C VAL A 55 -8.29 21.88 8.47
N ASN A 56 -9.19 22.62 7.82
CA ASN A 56 -9.78 22.28 6.52
C ASN A 56 -10.68 21.02 6.44
N LYS A 57 -11.35 20.68 7.53
CA LYS A 57 -12.26 19.53 7.61
C LYS A 57 -13.27 19.47 6.48
N LYS A 58 -13.16 18.43 5.64
CA LYS A 58 -14.06 18.11 4.53
C LYS A 58 -14.20 19.24 3.48
N VAL A 59 -13.15 20.04 3.30
CA VAL A 59 -13.10 21.03 2.22
C VAL A 59 -12.78 20.33 0.90
N ILE A 60 -13.56 20.62 -0.14
CA ILE A 60 -13.43 19.97 -1.46
C ILE A 60 -12.13 20.40 -2.14
N GLY A 61 -11.45 19.44 -2.78
CA GLY A 61 -10.25 19.70 -3.59
C GLY A 61 -8.94 19.68 -2.81
N LEU A 62 -8.99 19.44 -1.50
CA LEU A 62 -7.79 19.29 -0.67
C LEU A 62 -7.40 17.82 -0.53
N MET A 63 -6.09 17.58 -0.44
CA MET A 63 -5.53 16.25 -0.18
C MET A 63 -5.43 16.01 1.33
N LYS A 64 -5.46 14.76 1.76
CA LYS A 64 -5.17 14.40 3.16
C LYS A 64 -3.93 13.52 3.23
N ASP A 65 -3.24 13.59 4.35
CA ASP A 65 -2.33 12.53 4.72
C ASP A 65 -3.13 11.38 5.33
N GLU A 66 -3.19 10.25 4.61
CA GLU A 66 -3.96 9.08 5.05
C GLU A 66 -3.38 8.41 6.30
N ASN A 67 -2.12 8.69 6.65
CA ASN A 67 -1.43 8.09 7.80
C ASN A 67 -1.39 9.02 9.02
N ASN A 68 -1.99 10.22 8.94
CA ASN A 68 -2.10 11.19 10.05
C ASN A 68 -0.79 11.43 10.82
N GLY A 69 0.32 11.60 10.11
CA GLY A 69 1.63 11.89 10.69
C GLY A 69 2.51 10.67 10.94
N LYS A 70 2.00 9.45 10.75
CA LYS A 70 2.82 8.23 10.80
C LYS A 70 3.63 8.08 9.52
N ILE A 71 4.95 7.90 9.67
CA ILE A 71 5.86 7.69 8.55
C ILE A 71 5.64 6.30 7.96
N MET A 72 5.46 6.24 6.64
CA MET A 72 5.55 5.00 5.88
C MET A 72 7.03 4.64 5.72
N SER A 73 7.45 3.51 6.28
CA SER A 73 8.85 3.05 6.20
C SER A 73 9.12 2.30 4.90
N ASP A 74 8.15 1.51 4.45
CA ASP A 74 8.32 0.61 3.30
C ASP A 74 7.08 0.63 2.41
N PHE A 75 7.33 0.54 1.10
CA PHE A 75 6.32 0.39 0.07
C PHE A 75 6.78 -0.66 -0.94
N VAL A 76 5.88 -1.56 -1.30
CA VAL A 76 6.09 -2.55 -2.36
C VAL A 76 4.89 -2.51 -3.29
N GLY A 77 5.11 -2.06 -4.54
CA GLY A 77 4.11 -2.07 -5.59
C GLY A 77 4.42 -3.15 -6.63
N LEU A 78 3.49 -4.07 -6.86
CA LEU A 78 3.63 -5.10 -7.91
C LEU A 78 2.92 -4.70 -9.20
N ARG A 79 1.74 -4.08 -9.07
CA ARG A 79 0.95 -3.52 -10.19
C ARG A 79 -0.11 -2.56 -9.67
N SER A 80 -0.87 -1.95 -10.56
CA SER A 80 -2.04 -1.15 -10.16
C SER A 80 -2.99 -1.92 -9.23
N LYS A 81 -3.30 -1.34 -8.06
CA LYS A 81 -4.18 -1.92 -7.02
C LYS A 81 -3.67 -3.25 -6.43
N LEU A 82 -2.37 -3.52 -6.55
CA LEU A 82 -1.66 -4.64 -5.93
C LEU A 82 -0.37 -4.13 -5.29
N TYR A 83 -0.45 -3.79 -4.01
CA TYR A 83 0.68 -3.22 -3.26
C TYR A 83 0.55 -3.49 -1.77
N ALA A 84 1.66 -3.35 -1.06
CA ALA A 84 1.69 -3.33 0.39
C ALA A 84 2.49 -2.14 0.92
N THR A 85 2.09 -1.62 2.07
CA THR A 85 2.80 -0.57 2.81
C THR A 85 3.03 -1.01 4.24
N ARG A 86 4.11 -0.51 4.83
CA ARG A 86 4.42 -0.66 6.25
C ARG A 86 4.63 0.73 6.84
N LEU A 87 3.98 1.01 7.97
CA LEU A 87 4.22 2.22 8.74
C LEU A 87 5.26 1.93 9.83
N ASN A 88 6.02 2.97 10.19
CA ASN A 88 6.97 2.90 11.28
C ASN A 88 6.21 2.90 12.61
N THR A 89 6.37 1.83 13.38
CA THR A 89 5.82 1.69 14.74
C THR A 89 6.93 1.88 15.75
N THR A 90 6.71 2.73 16.74
CA THR A 90 7.67 2.95 17.83
C THR A 90 7.67 1.79 18.82
N ASN A 91 8.81 1.54 19.48
CA ASN A 91 8.89 0.54 20.55
C ASN A 91 7.87 0.77 21.67
N ASN A 92 7.53 2.03 21.95
CA ASN A 92 6.52 2.37 22.95
C ASN A 92 5.12 1.94 22.51
N GLU A 93 4.74 2.18 21.25
CA GLU A 93 3.45 1.71 20.71
C GLU A 93 3.39 0.18 20.68
N VAL A 94 4.49 -0.49 20.27
CA VAL A 94 4.59 -1.95 20.31
C VAL A 94 4.39 -2.47 21.73
N HIS A 95 5.04 -1.86 22.72
CA HIS A 95 4.91 -2.24 24.13
C HIS A 95 3.48 -2.04 24.64
N GLN A 96 2.84 -0.91 24.33
CA GLN A 96 1.45 -0.64 24.69
C GLN A 96 0.48 -1.65 24.06
N LEU A 97 0.69 -2.02 22.80
CA LEU A 97 -0.10 -3.06 22.13
C LEU A 97 0.10 -4.41 22.81
N TRP A 98 1.33 -4.77 23.14
CA TRP A 98 1.66 -6.00 23.84
C TRP A 98 0.93 -6.10 25.18
N GLU A 99 1.08 -5.08 26.04
CA GLU A 99 0.43 -5.02 27.35
C GLU A 99 -1.11 -5.10 27.22
N LYS A 100 -1.67 -4.42 26.22
CA LYS A 100 -3.11 -4.45 25.96
C LYS A 100 -3.60 -5.86 25.63
N TYR A 101 -2.98 -6.55 24.67
CA TYR A 101 -3.44 -7.88 24.26
C TYR A 101 -3.10 -8.96 25.28
N GLN A 102 -1.99 -8.80 26.02
CA GLN A 102 -1.67 -9.67 27.14
C GLN A 102 -2.74 -9.59 28.24
N LYS A 103 -3.26 -8.38 28.51
CA LYS A 103 -4.37 -8.18 29.46
C LYS A 103 -5.71 -8.75 28.97
N GLU A 104 -5.89 -8.83 27.66
CA GLU A 104 -7.04 -9.49 27.03
C GLU A 104 -6.89 -11.03 26.93
N GLU A 105 -5.84 -11.60 27.54
CA GLU A 105 -5.56 -13.05 27.63
C GLU A 105 -5.29 -13.74 26.28
N TYR A 106 -4.78 -13.01 25.28
CA TYR A 106 -4.27 -13.62 24.03
C TYR A 106 -2.96 -14.37 24.29
N ASP A 107 -2.68 -15.40 23.48
CA ASP A 107 -1.39 -16.09 23.56
C ASP A 107 -0.25 -15.27 22.93
N GLU A 108 0.99 -15.55 23.34
CA GLU A 108 2.14 -14.75 22.90
C GLU A 108 2.38 -14.80 21.39
N ASP A 109 2.03 -15.89 20.72
CA ASP A 109 2.26 -16.04 19.28
C ASP A 109 1.18 -15.29 18.49
N GLU A 110 -0.07 -15.28 18.96
CA GLU A 110 -1.14 -14.41 18.46
C GLU A 110 -0.79 -12.93 18.63
N ILE A 111 -0.25 -12.52 19.78
CA ILE A 111 0.18 -11.14 20.03
C ILE A 111 1.26 -10.72 19.03
N LYS A 112 2.28 -11.58 18.80
CA LYS A 112 3.32 -11.32 17.81
C LYS A 112 2.76 -11.16 16.40
N GLU A 113 1.83 -12.02 15.99
CA GLU A 113 1.20 -11.94 14.67
C GLU A 113 0.37 -10.65 14.51
N ILE A 114 -0.37 -10.26 15.55
CA ILE A 114 -1.15 -9.01 15.57
C ILE A 114 -0.22 -7.81 15.42
N ILE A 115 0.86 -7.75 16.21
CA ILE A 115 1.82 -6.64 16.19
C ILE A 115 2.52 -6.57 14.84
N MET A 116 2.97 -7.71 14.30
CA MET A 116 3.64 -7.76 12.99
C MET A 116 2.74 -7.27 11.85
N ASN A 117 1.42 -7.46 11.96
CA ASN A 117 0.45 -7.01 10.96
C ASN A 117 -0.20 -5.65 11.28
N HIS A 118 0.05 -5.04 12.45
CA HIS A 118 -0.71 -3.88 12.95
C HIS A 118 -0.64 -2.68 12.00
N ASP A 119 0.58 -2.32 11.58
CA ASP A 119 0.87 -1.17 10.74
C ASP A 119 1.18 -1.57 9.28
N VAL A 120 0.68 -2.75 8.87
CA VAL A 120 0.83 -3.27 7.50
C VAL A 120 -0.48 -3.18 6.74
N THR A 121 -0.50 -2.41 5.65
CA THR A 121 -1.64 -2.39 4.72
C THR A 121 -1.32 -3.21 3.49
N LYS A 122 -2.24 -4.12 3.13
CA LYS A 122 -2.12 -5.00 1.96
C LYS A 122 -3.30 -4.78 1.02
N LYS A 123 -3.03 -4.47 -0.25
CA LYS A 123 -4.04 -4.37 -1.32
C LYS A 123 -3.75 -5.45 -2.36
N ALA A 124 -4.74 -6.29 -2.62
CA ALA A 124 -4.69 -7.24 -3.72
C ALA A 124 -6.04 -7.32 -4.43
N LYS A 125 -6.18 -6.54 -5.51
CA LYS A 125 -7.45 -6.46 -6.25
C LYS A 125 -7.92 -7.85 -6.70
N GLY A 126 -9.17 -8.15 -6.36
CA GLY A 126 -9.82 -9.41 -6.70
C GLY A 126 -9.57 -10.57 -5.73
N VAL A 127 -8.70 -10.40 -4.74
CA VAL A 127 -8.51 -11.36 -3.64
C VAL A 127 -9.40 -10.94 -2.46
N LYS A 128 -10.03 -11.90 -1.77
CA LYS A 128 -10.88 -11.59 -0.61
C LYS A 128 -10.07 -11.01 0.56
N LYS A 129 -10.65 -10.05 1.28
CA LYS A 129 -10.03 -9.43 2.46
C LYS A 129 -9.56 -10.44 3.51
N SER A 130 -10.34 -11.49 3.76
CA SER A 130 -9.95 -12.55 4.71
C SER A 130 -8.72 -13.33 4.28
N VAL A 131 -8.56 -13.55 2.97
CA VAL A 131 -7.36 -14.21 2.40
C VAL A 131 -6.16 -13.28 2.50
N ILE A 132 -6.33 -12.00 2.19
CA ILE A 132 -5.26 -10.99 2.32
C ILE A 132 -4.81 -10.88 3.79
N LYS A 133 -5.76 -10.89 4.74
CA LYS A 133 -5.45 -10.80 6.16
C LYS A 133 -4.66 -12.02 6.65
N ASN A 134 -5.11 -13.23 6.31
CA ASN A 134 -4.66 -14.46 6.98
C ASN A 134 -3.65 -15.30 6.18
N LYS A 135 -3.46 -15.05 4.88
CA LYS A 135 -2.64 -15.91 4.00
C LYS A 135 -1.59 -15.16 3.18
N ILE A 136 -1.57 -13.84 3.27
CA ILE A 136 -0.65 -12.99 2.50
C ILE A 136 0.06 -12.08 3.50
N THR A 137 1.39 -12.14 3.53
CA THR A 137 2.24 -11.28 4.36
C THR A 137 2.77 -10.11 3.55
N PHE A 138 3.51 -9.19 4.19
CA PHE A 138 4.23 -8.15 3.45
C PHE A 138 5.43 -8.76 2.71
N GLU A 139 6.12 -9.70 3.33
CA GLU A 139 7.27 -10.42 2.79
C GLU A 139 6.90 -11.19 1.52
N ASP A 140 5.66 -11.68 1.41
CA ASP A 140 5.16 -12.28 0.17
C ASP A 140 5.19 -11.31 -1.03
N TYR A 141 4.96 -10.00 -0.80
CA TYR A 141 5.08 -8.99 -1.86
C TYR A 141 6.54 -8.75 -2.21
N VAL A 142 7.43 -8.69 -1.21
CA VAL A 142 8.88 -8.54 -1.42
C VAL A 142 9.44 -9.73 -2.20
N GLU A 143 9.14 -10.96 -1.78
CA GLU A 143 9.56 -12.18 -2.49
C GLU A 143 9.05 -12.17 -3.93
N CYS A 144 7.78 -11.78 -4.14
CA CYS A 144 7.21 -11.67 -5.47
C CYS A 144 7.98 -10.68 -6.34
N LEU A 145 8.30 -9.49 -5.82
CA LEU A 145 9.04 -8.45 -6.53
C LEU A 145 10.47 -8.89 -6.88
N GLU A 146 11.19 -9.45 -5.92
CA GLU A 146 12.63 -9.78 -6.07
C GLU A 146 12.86 -11.04 -6.90
N THR A 147 11.98 -12.03 -6.77
CA THR A 147 12.16 -13.35 -7.41
C THR A 147 11.25 -13.57 -8.61
N ASN A 148 10.35 -12.62 -8.89
CA ASN A 148 9.28 -12.74 -9.89
C ASN A 148 8.41 -14.00 -9.70
N LYS A 149 8.28 -14.46 -8.45
CA LYS A 149 7.52 -15.68 -8.11
C LYS A 149 6.06 -15.36 -7.86
N HIS A 150 5.19 -16.10 -8.55
CA HIS A 150 3.75 -15.96 -8.41
C HIS A 150 3.24 -16.61 -7.11
N LYS A 151 2.35 -15.91 -6.40
CA LYS A 151 1.65 -16.49 -5.25
C LYS A 151 0.21 -16.80 -5.62
N ILE A 152 -0.17 -18.08 -5.55
CA ILE A 152 -1.54 -18.55 -5.74
C ILE A 152 -2.16 -18.81 -4.36
N THR A 153 -3.38 -18.34 -4.14
CA THR A 153 -4.13 -18.58 -2.90
C THR A 153 -5.50 -19.18 -3.17
N SER A 154 -5.95 -20.05 -2.27
CA SER A 154 -7.29 -20.61 -2.31
C SER A 154 -8.28 -19.77 -1.50
N GLN A 155 -9.46 -19.54 -2.08
CA GLN A 155 -10.56 -18.81 -1.46
C GLN A 155 -11.90 -19.52 -1.69
N ASN A 156 -12.73 -19.55 -0.64
CA ASN A 156 -14.09 -20.09 -0.74
C ASN A 156 -15.06 -18.98 -1.08
N LEU A 157 -15.99 -19.20 -2.01
CA LEU A 157 -16.97 -18.22 -2.43
C LEU A 157 -18.33 -18.86 -2.70
N ILE A 158 -19.39 -18.07 -2.52
CA ILE A 158 -20.75 -18.45 -2.88
C ILE A 158 -21.00 -17.93 -4.29
N ARG A 159 -21.43 -18.80 -5.20
CA ARG A 159 -21.76 -18.47 -6.58
C ARG A 159 -23.19 -18.89 -6.87
N SER A 160 -23.87 -18.08 -7.68
CA SER A 160 -25.17 -18.43 -8.24
C SER A 160 -25.02 -18.64 -9.74
N GLU A 161 -25.52 -19.76 -10.25
CA GLU A 161 -25.61 -20.03 -11.68
C GLU A 161 -27.00 -20.61 -11.98
N LYS A 162 -27.72 -20.02 -12.94
CA LYS A 162 -29.11 -20.39 -13.27
C LYS A 162 -30.00 -20.46 -12.02
N HIS A 163 -29.86 -19.49 -11.13
CA HIS A 163 -30.56 -19.38 -9.84
C HIS A 163 -30.29 -20.52 -8.83
N LYS A 164 -29.28 -21.36 -9.06
CA LYS A 164 -28.82 -22.34 -8.08
C LYS A 164 -27.58 -21.81 -7.37
N VAL A 165 -27.64 -21.77 -6.04
CA VAL A 165 -26.55 -21.28 -5.19
C VAL A 165 -25.70 -22.45 -4.73
N PHE A 166 -24.38 -22.30 -4.85
CA PHE A 166 -23.41 -23.30 -4.43
C PHE A 166 -22.14 -22.65 -3.87
N THR A 167 -21.47 -23.37 -2.99
CA THR A 167 -20.16 -22.98 -2.46
C THR A 167 -19.08 -23.58 -3.35
N ILE A 168 -18.17 -22.76 -3.85
CA ILE A 168 -16.98 -23.22 -4.57
C ILE A 168 -15.71 -22.81 -3.85
N LYS A 169 -14.70 -23.67 -3.95
CA LYS A 169 -13.31 -23.32 -3.67
C LYS A 169 -12.67 -22.93 -5.00
N GLN A 170 -12.09 -21.74 -5.05
CA GLN A 170 -11.38 -21.22 -6.23
C GLN A 170 -9.92 -20.97 -5.85
N GLU A 171 -9.01 -21.36 -6.72
CA GLU A 171 -7.61 -20.92 -6.69
C GLU A 171 -7.46 -19.65 -7.51
N LYS A 172 -6.70 -18.69 -6.99
CA LYS A 172 -6.52 -17.39 -7.61
C LYS A 172 -5.07 -16.96 -7.52
N LEU A 173 -4.54 -16.46 -8.64
CA LEU A 173 -3.30 -15.72 -8.66
C LEU A 173 -3.47 -14.46 -7.80
N SER A 174 -2.87 -14.48 -6.62
CA SER A 174 -2.98 -13.41 -5.63
C SER A 174 -1.91 -12.35 -5.81
N LEU A 175 -0.65 -12.76 -6.02
CA LEU A 175 0.49 -11.86 -6.24
C LEU A 175 1.22 -12.26 -7.52
N SER A 176 1.52 -11.26 -8.34
CA SER A 176 2.37 -11.33 -9.54
C SER A 176 2.82 -9.91 -9.89
N CYS A 177 4.04 -9.79 -10.43
CA CYS A 177 4.62 -8.54 -10.92
C CYS A 177 4.20 -8.23 -12.36
N GLU A 178 3.53 -9.15 -13.04
CA GLU A 178 3.06 -8.94 -14.40
C GLU A 178 1.91 -7.91 -14.40
N ASP A 179 2.11 -6.82 -15.15
CA ASP A 179 1.14 -5.76 -15.35
C ASP A 179 0.93 -5.52 -16.84
N ASP A 180 -0.23 -5.94 -17.35
CA ASP A 180 -0.63 -5.79 -18.76
C ASP A 180 -0.61 -4.33 -19.26
N LYS A 181 -0.45 -3.34 -18.37
CA LYS A 181 -0.44 -1.90 -18.70
C LYS A 181 0.93 -1.27 -18.59
N ARG A 182 1.93 -1.98 -18.07
CA ARG A 182 3.24 -1.43 -17.76
C ARG A 182 4.34 -2.37 -18.26
N TYR A 183 5.34 -1.79 -18.90
CA TYR A 183 6.58 -2.47 -19.24
C TYR A 183 7.57 -2.28 -18.08
N LEU A 184 7.96 -3.37 -17.43
CA LEU A 184 9.04 -3.37 -16.43
C LEU A 184 10.39 -3.31 -17.15
N ILE A 185 11.22 -2.33 -16.80
CA ILE A 185 12.55 -2.19 -17.38
C ILE A 185 13.45 -3.30 -16.78
N PRO A 186 14.05 -4.18 -17.62
CA PRO A 186 14.85 -5.30 -17.15
C PRO A 186 15.96 -4.87 -16.17
N GLY A 187 16.04 -5.55 -15.02
CA GLY A 187 17.07 -5.29 -14.01
C GLY A 187 16.82 -4.07 -13.11
N THR A 188 15.65 -3.44 -13.22
CA THR A 188 15.25 -2.30 -12.38
C THR A 188 13.85 -2.51 -11.79
N PHE A 189 13.39 -1.56 -10.97
CA PHE A 189 12.01 -1.50 -10.47
C PHE A 189 11.16 -0.46 -11.20
N ASP A 190 11.74 0.21 -12.20
CA ASP A 190 11.08 1.26 -12.95
C ASP A 190 10.20 0.67 -14.04
N THR A 191 9.05 1.30 -14.27
CA THR A 191 8.10 0.86 -15.28
C THR A 191 7.74 1.99 -16.23
N PHE A 192 7.57 1.66 -17.50
CA PHE A 192 6.99 2.54 -18.50
C PHE A 192 5.54 2.15 -18.79
N ALA A 193 4.71 3.11 -19.17
CA ALA A 193 3.45 2.77 -19.82
C ALA A 193 3.76 2.18 -21.20
N TRP A 194 3.02 1.15 -21.63
CA TRP A 194 3.13 0.65 -22.99
C TRP A 194 2.96 1.78 -24.03
N GLY A 195 3.80 1.78 -25.07
CA GLY A 195 3.89 2.86 -26.07
C GLY A 195 4.78 4.04 -25.67
N HIS A 196 5.45 3.99 -24.52
CA HIS A 196 6.47 4.98 -24.17
C HIS A 196 7.69 4.86 -25.11
N PHE A 197 8.22 6.00 -25.58
CA PHE A 197 9.30 6.05 -26.59
C PHE A 197 10.60 5.34 -26.18
N SER A 198 10.83 5.15 -24.87
CA SER A 198 12.00 4.44 -24.34
C SER A 198 11.85 2.91 -24.33
N ILE A 199 10.68 2.37 -24.69
CA ILE A 199 10.48 0.92 -24.81
C ILE A 199 11.10 0.47 -26.13
N PRO A 200 11.98 -0.56 -26.14
CA PRO A 200 12.53 -1.08 -27.38
C PRO A 200 11.43 -1.58 -28.32
N HIS A 201 11.46 -1.18 -29.59
CA HIS A 201 10.46 -1.55 -30.60
C HIS A 201 10.29 -3.06 -30.80
N ASP A 202 11.30 -3.86 -30.46
CA ASP A 202 11.24 -5.33 -30.55
C ASP A 202 10.29 -5.97 -29.50
N HIS A 203 9.87 -5.21 -28.48
CA HIS A 203 8.94 -5.66 -27.44
C HIS A 203 7.49 -5.16 -27.63
N GLU A 204 7.21 -4.36 -28.68
CA GLU A 204 5.84 -3.90 -28.99
C GLU A 204 4.95 -5.01 -29.60
N ALA A 205 5.52 -6.19 -29.91
CA ALA A 205 4.86 -7.23 -30.69
C ALA A 205 4.32 -8.44 -29.91
N MET A 206 4.22 -8.38 -28.57
CA MET A 206 3.84 -9.55 -27.75
C MET A 206 2.43 -9.55 -27.14
N ASP A 207 1.48 -8.75 -27.64
CA ASP A 207 0.07 -8.90 -27.26
C ASP A 207 -0.89 -8.63 -28.44
N ILE A 208 -1.27 -9.67 -29.20
CA ILE A 208 -2.63 -9.91 -29.71
C ILE A 208 -2.81 -11.43 -29.93
N ASP A 209 -3.48 -12.11 -29.00
CA ASP A 209 -4.61 -13.04 -29.25
C ASP A 209 -5.33 -13.42 -27.94
#